data_AF-A0A1F5UMQ4-F1
#
_entry.id   AF-A0A1F5UMQ4-F1
#
_cell.length_a   1.000
_cell.length_b   1.000
_cell.length_c   1.000
_cell.angle_alpha   90.00
_cell.angle_beta   90.00
_cell.angle_gamma   90.00
#
_symmetry.space_group_name_H-M   'P 1'
#
loop_
_entity.id
_entity.type
_entity.pdbx_description
1 polymer ?
#
loop_
_entity_poly.entity_id
_entity_poly.type
_entity_poly.pdbx_seq_one_letter_code
_entity_poly.pdbx_strand_id
1 'polypeptide(L)'
;MIDKISSSLDLNEEQKKKAAEIKEEILNKNKAIREGEDKKDREIEEAFSKQIKSDNFDEKAVNKLLDTKIAGMEDMRRFMVAELKKFHAVLTPEQRVKLSEIMKELGPKHGPKKETGK
;
A
#
# COMPACT_ATOMS: atom_id res chain seq x y z
N MET A 1 -6.89 -9.19 -3.95
CA MET A 1 -5.63 -9.69 -3.36
C MET A 1 -5.89 -10.46 -2.06
N ILE A 2 -6.47 -9.82 -1.04
CA ILE A 2 -6.78 -10.46 0.25
C ILE A 2 -7.68 -11.70 0.07
N ASP A 3 -8.72 -11.62 -0.77
CA ASP A 3 -9.59 -12.77 -1.03
C ASP A 3 -8.86 -13.98 -1.65
N LYS A 4 -7.86 -13.71 -2.50
CA LYS A 4 -7.01 -14.74 -3.12
C LYS A 4 -6.04 -15.37 -2.11
N ILE A 5 -5.52 -14.55 -1.18
CA ILE A 5 -4.69 -15.01 -0.08
C ILE A 5 -5.52 -15.90 0.86
N SER A 6 -6.69 -15.44 1.29
CA SER A 6 -7.56 -16.17 2.21
C SER A 6 -8.06 -17.50 1.64
N SER A 7 -8.40 -17.56 0.34
CA SER A 7 -8.84 -18.81 -0.29
C SER A 7 -7.70 -19.81 -0.50
N SER A 8 -6.46 -19.34 -0.58
CA SER A 8 -5.30 -20.19 -0.83
C SER A 8 -4.64 -20.72 0.44
N LEU A 9 -4.98 -20.21 1.62
CA LEU A 9 -4.36 -20.58 2.89
C LEU A 9 -5.10 -21.68 3.68
N ASP A 10 -6.19 -22.21 3.13
CA ASP A 10 -7.00 -23.25 3.79
C ASP A 10 -7.34 -22.88 5.24
N LEU A 11 -7.82 -21.64 5.43
CA LEU A 11 -8.05 -21.06 6.74
C LEU A 11 -9.19 -21.79 7.48
N ASN A 12 -9.05 -21.95 8.79
CA ASN A 12 -10.15 -22.38 9.66
C ASN A 12 -11.14 -21.22 9.93
N GLU A 13 -12.26 -21.50 10.60
CA GLU A 13 -13.31 -20.49 10.82
C GLU A 13 -12.84 -19.28 11.64
N GLU A 14 -11.99 -19.48 12.65
CA GLU A 14 -11.43 -18.40 13.45
C GLU A 14 -10.49 -17.50 12.61
N GLN A 15 -9.62 -18.13 11.81
CA GLN A 15 -8.71 -17.44 10.91
C GLN A 15 -9.45 -16.69 9.80
N LYS A 16 -10.53 -17.25 9.25
CA LYS A 16 -11.40 -16.59 8.27
C LYS A 16 -12.05 -15.35 8.86
N LYS A 17 -12.59 -15.44 10.08
CA LYS A 17 -13.14 -14.29 10.79
C LYS A 17 -12.09 -13.20 10.95
N LYS A 18 -10.87 -13.58 11.37
CA LYS A 18 -9.81 -12.60 11.52
C LYS A 18 -9.38 -11.96 10.20
N ALA A 19 -9.30 -12.74 9.12
CA ALA A 19 -8.99 -12.24 7.80
C ALA A 19 -10.06 -11.26 7.28
N ALA A 20 -11.34 -11.53 7.58
CA ALA A 20 -12.45 -10.64 7.21
C ALA A 20 -12.39 -9.30 7.96
N GLU A 21 -12.13 -9.33 9.27
CA GLU A 21 -11.92 -8.10 10.08
C GLU A 21 -10.77 -7.26 9.50
N ILE A 22 -9.62 -7.88 9.25
CA ILE A 22 -8.44 -7.19 8.68
C ILE A 22 -8.76 -6.61 7.30
N LYS A 23 -9.49 -7.35 6.45
CA LYS A 23 -9.92 -6.86 5.14
C LYS A 23 -10.78 -5.61 5.27
N GLU A 24 -11.73 -5.61 6.21
CA GLU A 24 -12.61 -4.46 6.46
C GLU A 24 -11.82 -3.25 6.96
N GLU A 25 -10.92 -3.44 7.92
CA GLU A 25 -10.04 -2.38 8.43
C GLU A 25 -9.22 -1.75 7.27
N ILE A 26 -8.66 -2.57 6.39
CA ILE A 26 -7.90 -2.11 5.20
C ILE A 26 -8.80 -1.37 4.21
N LEU A 27 -10.01 -1.86 3.95
CA LEU A 27 -10.96 -1.18 3.05
C LEU A 27 -11.38 0.19 3.60
N ASN A 28 -11.65 0.27 4.90
CA ASN A 28 -12.02 1.52 5.57
C ASN A 28 -10.86 2.53 5.54
N LYS A 29 -9.63 2.07 5.83
CA LYS A 29 -8.43 2.91 5.73
C LYS A 29 -8.20 3.42 4.30
N ASN A 30 -8.33 2.55 3.29
CA ASN A 30 -8.18 2.92 1.88
C ASN A 30 -9.24 3.94 1.43
N LYS A 31 -10.48 3.79 1.89
CA LYS A 31 -11.55 4.75 1.59
C LYS A 31 -11.20 6.14 2.13
N ALA A 32 -10.79 6.22 3.40
CA ALA A 32 -10.39 7.48 4.02
C ALA A 32 -9.19 8.15 3.33
N ILE A 33 -8.25 7.36 2.80
CA ILE A 33 -7.11 7.88 2.03
C ILE A 33 -7.57 8.41 0.67
N ARG A 34 -8.33 7.60 -0.08
CA ARG A 34 -8.80 7.95 -1.44
C ARG A 34 -9.65 9.21 -1.48
N GLU A 35 -10.50 9.43 -0.48
CA GLU A 35 -11.33 10.63 -0.38
C GLU A 35 -10.50 11.94 -0.37
N GLY A 36 -9.22 11.87 0.02
CA GLY A 36 -8.28 13.01 0.00
C GLY A 36 -7.17 12.92 -1.05
N GLU A 37 -6.99 11.79 -1.73
CA GLU A 37 -5.82 11.53 -2.58
C GLU A 37 -5.91 12.28 -3.92
N ASP A 38 -7.04 12.19 -4.62
CA ASP A 38 -7.27 12.90 -5.90
C ASP A 38 -7.19 14.41 -5.75
N LYS A 39 -7.51 14.94 -4.56
CA LYS A 39 -7.39 16.36 -4.26
C LYS A 39 -5.93 16.74 -4.04
N LYS A 40 -5.20 15.97 -3.21
CA LYS A 40 -3.78 16.23 -2.92
C LYS A 40 -2.91 16.11 -4.17
N ASP A 41 -3.19 15.15 -5.05
CA ASP A 41 -2.41 14.97 -6.27
C ASP A 41 -2.59 16.15 -7.23
N ARG A 42 -3.82 16.67 -7.35
CA ARG A 42 -4.08 17.92 -8.10
C ARG A 42 -3.40 19.13 -7.45
N GLU A 43 -3.47 19.27 -6.13
CA GLU A 43 -2.79 20.36 -5.42
C GLU A 43 -1.27 20.34 -5.64
N ILE A 44 -0.66 19.16 -5.67
CA ILE A 44 0.76 18.99 -5.98
C ILE A 44 1.05 19.39 -7.43
N GLU A 45 0.27 18.89 -8.39
CA GLU A 45 0.43 19.23 -9.82
C GLU A 45 0.30 20.74 -10.06
N GLU A 46 -0.72 21.37 -9.49
CA GLU A 46 -0.95 22.81 -9.56
C GLU A 46 0.19 23.60 -8.92
N ALA A 47 0.70 23.16 -7.77
CA ALA A 47 1.83 23.80 -7.10
C ALA A 47 3.09 23.73 -7.97
N PHE A 48 3.42 22.58 -8.55
CA PHE A 48 4.54 22.46 -9.48
C PHE A 48 4.36 23.36 -10.72
N SER A 49 3.20 23.32 -11.35
CA SER A 49 2.89 24.13 -12.52
C SER A 49 3.03 25.63 -12.23
N LYS A 50 2.58 26.07 -11.04
CA LYS A 50 2.75 27.45 -10.57
C LYS A 50 4.21 27.82 -10.36
N GLN A 51 5.00 26.98 -9.70
CA GLN A 51 6.40 27.28 -9.41
C GLN A 51 7.26 27.33 -10.68
N ILE A 52 6.99 26.46 -11.65
CA ILE A 52 7.72 26.44 -12.94
C ILE A 52 7.48 27.74 -13.73
N LYS A 53 6.30 28.35 -13.59
CA LYS A 53 5.94 29.61 -14.28
C LYS A 53 6.36 30.87 -13.51
N SER A 54 6.90 30.71 -12.30
CA SER A 54 7.30 31.81 -11.42
C SER A 54 8.70 32.30 -11.79
N ASP A 55 8.97 33.59 -11.61
CA ASP A 55 10.32 34.17 -11.78
C ASP A 55 11.33 33.58 -10.79
N ASN A 56 10.86 33.11 -9.62
CA ASN A 56 11.65 32.42 -8.61
C ASN A 56 10.92 31.16 -8.13
N PHE A 57 11.66 30.05 -8.02
CA PHE A 57 11.13 28.77 -7.56
C PHE A 57 11.12 28.69 -6.03
N ASP A 58 9.94 28.55 -5.42
CA ASP A 58 9.78 28.31 -3.98
C ASP A 58 9.83 26.80 -3.67
N GLU A 59 11.05 26.31 -3.48
CA GLU A 59 11.32 24.91 -3.14
C GLU A 59 10.64 24.47 -1.83
N LYS A 60 10.60 25.37 -0.83
CA LYS A 60 10.03 25.06 0.49
C LYS A 60 8.54 24.80 0.41
N ALA A 61 7.82 25.56 -0.41
CA ALA A 61 6.39 25.36 -0.62
C ALA A 61 6.09 23.99 -1.26
N VAL A 62 6.89 23.59 -2.25
CA VAL A 62 6.72 22.30 -2.94
C VAL A 62 7.05 21.13 -2.01
N ASN A 63 8.20 21.19 -1.32
CA ASN A 63 8.60 20.12 -0.40
C ASN A 63 7.55 19.90 0.70
N LYS A 64 6.96 20.96 1.25
CA LYS A 64 5.91 20.85 2.27
C LYS A 64 4.69 20.04 1.79
N LEU A 65 4.28 20.20 0.53
CA LEU A 65 3.17 19.43 -0.04
C LEU A 65 3.54 17.96 -0.23
N LEU A 66 4.76 17.69 -0.71
CA LEU A 66 5.27 16.32 -0.87
C LEU A 66 5.44 15.61 0.47
N ASP A 67 5.97 16.28 1.49
CA ASP A 67 6.13 15.75 2.83
C ASP A 67 4.78 15.30 3.42
N THR A 68 3.71 16.06 3.15
CA THR A 68 2.36 15.71 3.58
C THR A 68 1.87 14.42 2.90
N LYS A 69 2.21 14.22 1.61
CA LYS A 69 1.89 12.99 0.89
C LYS A 69 2.70 11.80 1.43
N ILE A 70 4.00 11.99 1.63
CA ILE A 70 4.92 10.98 2.19
C ILE A 70 4.45 10.55 3.58
N ALA A 71 4.06 11.48 4.45
CA ALA A 71 3.53 11.17 5.77
C ALA A 71 2.27 10.27 5.71
N GLY A 72 1.37 10.54 4.76
CA GLY A 72 0.21 9.68 4.52
C GLY A 72 0.59 8.27 4.05
N MET A 73 1.58 8.16 3.16
CA MET A 73 2.12 6.87 2.72
C MET A 73 2.79 6.11 3.87
N GLU A 74 3.53 6.80 4.74
CA GLU A 74 4.15 6.20 5.91
C GLU A 74 3.13 5.67 6.91
N ASP A 75 2.05 6.42 7.17
CA ASP A 75 0.96 5.99 8.04
C ASP A 75 0.29 4.73 7.47
N MET A 76 0.00 4.71 6.17
CA MET A 76 -0.55 3.53 5.50
C MET A 76 0.41 2.33 5.58
N ARG A 77 1.71 2.55 5.38
CA ARG A 77 2.73 1.50 5.54
C ARG A 77 2.72 0.92 6.95
N ARG A 78 2.72 1.76 7.99
CA ARG A 78 2.71 1.32 9.40
C ARG A 78 1.45 0.53 9.72
N PHE A 79 0.30 1.00 9.24
CA PHE A 79 -0.98 0.31 9.37
C PHE A 79 -0.94 -1.09 8.71
N MET A 80 -0.50 -1.20 7.46
CA MET A 80 -0.41 -2.49 6.76
C MET A 80 0.52 -3.49 7.46
N VAL A 81 1.64 -3.02 8.02
CA VAL A 81 2.55 -3.87 8.81
C VAL A 81 1.88 -4.37 10.08
N ALA A 82 1.11 -3.52 10.77
CA ALA A 82 0.35 -3.92 11.95
C ALA A 82 -0.72 -4.97 11.62
N GLU A 83 -1.46 -4.79 10.51
CA GLU A 83 -2.45 -5.75 10.04
C GLU A 83 -1.81 -7.09 9.64
N LEU A 84 -0.67 -7.07 8.94
CA LEU A 84 0.05 -8.28 8.60
C LEU A 84 0.54 -9.02 9.85
N LYS A 85 0.99 -8.30 10.88
CA LYS A 85 1.37 -8.89 12.17
C LYS A 85 0.19 -9.59 12.84
N LYS A 86 -0.99 -8.96 12.87
CA LYS A 86 -2.22 -9.56 13.42
C LYS A 86 -2.58 -10.84 12.66
N PHE A 87 -2.51 -10.82 11.33
CA PHE A 87 -2.81 -11.99 10.51
C PHE A 87 -1.79 -13.11 10.73
N HIS A 88 -0.50 -12.80 10.71
CA HIS A 88 0.58 -13.76 10.96
C HIS A 88 0.41 -14.50 12.30
N ALA A 89 -0.04 -13.80 13.34
CA ALA A 89 -0.21 -14.37 14.68
C ALA A 89 -1.22 -15.53 14.73
N VAL A 90 -2.26 -15.50 13.89
CA VAL A 90 -3.32 -16.54 13.86
C VAL A 90 -3.05 -17.68 12.89
N LEU A 91 -2.03 -17.55 12.04
CA LEU A 91 -1.64 -18.60 11.08
C LEU A 91 -0.74 -19.66 11.72
N THR A 92 -0.85 -20.90 11.25
CA THR A 92 0.12 -21.96 11.56
C THR A 92 1.45 -21.71 10.84
N PRO A 93 2.55 -22.36 11.26
CA PRO A 93 3.82 -22.28 10.54
C PRO A 93 3.71 -22.60 9.04
N GLU A 94 2.95 -23.63 8.68
CA GLU A 94 2.75 -24.08 7.30
C GLU A 94 2.00 -23.02 6.47
N GLN A 95 0.95 -22.44 7.05
CA GLN A 95 0.20 -21.35 6.42
C GLN A 95 1.06 -20.09 6.22
N ARG A 96 2.01 -19.80 7.13
CA ARG A 96 2.94 -18.67 6.97
C ARG A 96 3.91 -18.88 5.82
N VAL A 97 4.40 -20.12 5.62
CA VAL A 97 5.24 -20.48 4.46
C VAL A 97 4.46 -20.28 3.17
N LYS A 98 3.24 -20.82 3.09
CA LYS A 98 2.36 -20.65 1.93
C LYS A 98 2.03 -19.18 1.65
N LEU A 99 1.80 -18.38 2.71
CA LEU A 99 1.60 -16.94 2.57
C LEU A 99 2.81 -16.24 1.95
N SER A 100 4.04 -16.62 2.36
CA SER A 100 5.27 -16.06 1.78
C SER A 100 5.40 -16.37 0.28
N GLU A 101 5.06 -17.59 -0.13
CA GLU A 101 5.06 -18.00 -1.54
C GLU A 101 4.04 -17.20 -2.36
N ILE A 102 2.81 -17.07 -1.86
CA ILE A 102 1.77 -16.24 -2.48
C ILE A 102 2.23 -14.78 -2.60
N MET A 103 2.89 -14.23 -1.56
CA MET A 103 3.44 -12.87 -1.62
C MET A 103 4.54 -12.72 -2.68
N LYS A 104 5.40 -13.73 -2.88
CA LYS A 104 6.41 -13.71 -3.96
C LYS A 104 5.77 -13.72 -5.34
N GLU A 105 4.68 -14.47 -5.52
CA GLU A 105 3.94 -14.51 -6.79
C GLU A 105 3.16 -13.24 -7.09
N LEU A 106 2.66 -12.58 -6.04
CA LEU A 106 1.90 -11.33 -6.11
C LEU A 106 2.79 -10.09 -6.10
N GLY A 107 4.04 -10.22 -5.67
CA GLY A 107 5.07 -9.19 -5.79
C GLY A 107 5.27 -8.80 -7.26
N PRO A 108 5.96 -7.69 -7.54
CA PRO A 108 6.05 -7.15 -8.89
C PRO A 108 6.60 -8.20 -9.88
N LYS A 109 5.73 -8.78 -10.69
CA LYS A 109 6.08 -9.61 -11.87
C LYS A 109 6.78 -8.81 -12.98
N HIS A 110 7.12 -7.55 -12.74
CA HIS A 110 7.77 -6.64 -13.68
C HIS A 110 8.84 -5.81 -12.96
N GLY A 111 9.97 -6.42 -12.63
CA GLY A 111 11.24 -5.73 -12.87
C GLY A 111 11.47 -5.66 -14.39
N PRO A 112 12.23 -4.68 -14.92
CA PRO A 112 12.48 -4.61 -16.36
C PRO A 112 12.98 -5.97 -16.84
N LYS A 113 12.38 -6.49 -17.92
CA LYS A 113 12.97 -7.62 -18.65
C LYS A 113 14.44 -7.26 -18.85
N LYS A 114 15.37 -8.06 -18.32
CA LYS A 114 16.73 -8.01 -18.80
C LYS A 114 16.62 -8.30 -20.30
N GLU A 115 16.82 -7.27 -21.12
CA GLU A 115 17.05 -7.46 -22.54
C GLU A 115 18.24 -8.40 -22.63
N THR A 116 17.96 -9.67 -22.94
CA THR A 116 18.98 -10.58 -23.42
C THR A 116 19.34 -10.07 -24.80
N GLY A 117 20.33 -9.18 -24.82
CA GLY A 117 20.98 -8.73 -26.05
C GLY A 117 21.39 -9.94 -26.87
N LYS A 118 21.01 -9.92 -28.14
CA LYS A 118 21.52 -10.81 -29.16
C LYS A 118 22.06 -9.93 -30.28
#